data_AF-A0A3L6S3R3-F1
#
_entry.id   AF-A0A3L6S3R3-F1
#
_cell.length_a   1.000
_cell.length_b   1.000
_cell.length_c   1.000
_cell.angle_alpha   90.00
_cell.angle_beta   90.00
_cell.angle_gamma   90.00
#
_symmetry.space_group_name_H-M   'P 1'
#
loop_
_entity.id
_entity.type
_entity.pdbx_description
1 polymer ?
#
loop_
_entity_poly.entity_id
_entity_poly.type
_entity_poly.pdbx_seq_one_letter_code
_entity_poly.pdbx_strand_id
1 'polypeptide(L)' 'MHSSLRKEFDSTFMLVSWQVWKERNRRVFGGEQHQAAALVSGIIIKEGRAWVQADAKFMAALGWPAAVLN' A
#
# COMPACT_ATOMS: atom_id res chain seq x y z
N MET A 1 -9.91 10.77 -21.77
CA MET A 1 -9.57 11.19 -20.38
C MET A 1 -10.13 10.18 -19.36
N HIS A 2 -9.80 8.89 -19.50
CA HIS A 2 -10.37 7.80 -18.66
C HIS A 2 -9.35 6.71 -18.26
N SER A 3 -8.06 6.87 -18.61
CA SER A 3 -7.03 5.85 -18.42
C SER A 3 -6.16 6.03 -17.17
N SER A 4 -6.15 7.24 -16.58
CA SER A 4 -5.30 7.53 -15.40
C SER A 4 -5.86 6.84 -14.15
N LEU A 5 -7.11 7.13 -13.77
CA LEU A 5 -7.76 6.55 -12.57
C LEU A 5 -7.69 5.02 -12.50
N ARG A 6 -7.78 4.31 -13.64
CA ARG A 6 -7.62 2.85 -13.67
C ARG A 6 -6.22 2.43 -13.24
N LYS A 7 -5.17 3.07 -13.77
CA LYS A 7 -3.77 2.77 -13.39
C LYS A 7 -3.49 3.06 -11.92
N GLU A 8 -4.09 4.12 -11.40
CA GLU A 8 -3.98 4.53 -9.99
C GLU A 8 -4.64 3.49 -9.08
N PHE A 9 -5.84 3.05 -9.45
CA PHE A 9 -6.58 2.00 -8.77
C PHE A 9 -5.82 0.68 -8.83
N ASP A 10 -5.35 0.27 -10.00
CA ASP A 10 -4.59 -0.97 -10.18
C ASP A 10 -3.33 -0.97 -9.31
N SER A 11 -2.60 0.15 -9.25
CA SER A 11 -1.40 0.27 -8.42
C SER A 11 -1.71 0.20 -6.92
N THR A 12 -2.80 0.86 -6.50
CA THR A 12 -3.29 0.80 -5.11
C THR A 12 -3.74 -0.61 -4.75
N PHE A 13 -4.51 -1.25 -5.62
CA PHE A 13 -4.97 -2.63 -5.47
C PHE A 13 -3.78 -3.58 -5.36
N MET A 14 -2.80 -3.46 -6.25
CA MET A 14 -1.59 -4.29 -6.21
C MET A 14 -0.80 -4.12 -4.91
N LEU A 15 -0.63 -2.88 -4.42
CA LEU A 15 0.04 -2.65 -3.13
C LEU A 15 -0.70 -3.33 -1.97
N VAL A 16 -2.01 -3.15 -1.89
CA VAL A 16 -2.85 -3.74 -0.83
C VAL A 16 -2.80 -5.26 -0.90
N SER A 17 -3.04 -5.85 -2.07
CA SER A 17 -2.98 -7.29 -2.30
C SER A 17 -1.61 -7.86 -1.96
N TRP A 18 -0.53 -7.16 -2.30
CA TRP A 18 0.83 -7.57 -1.98
C TRP A 18 1.10 -7.62 -0.47
N GLN A 19 0.68 -6.60 0.28
CA GLN A 19 0.88 -6.56 1.73
C GLN A 19 0.05 -7.64 2.44
N VAL A 20 -1.20 -7.86 2.00
CA VAL A 20 -2.05 -8.95 2.51
C VAL A 20 -1.42 -10.32 2.23
N TRP A 21 -0.90 -10.53 1.02
CA TRP A 21 -0.22 -11.76 0.66
C TRP A 21 1.03 -12.00 1.53
N LYS A 22 1.86 -10.98 1.74
CA LYS A 22 3.05 -11.08 2.62
C LYS A 22 2.66 -11.44 4.05
N GLU A 23 1.63 -10.80 4.62
CA GLU A 23 1.16 -11.13 5.97
C GLU A 23 0.67 -12.58 6.05
N ARG A 24 -0.13 -13.02 5.09
CA ARG A 24 -0.58 -14.42 5.02
C ARG A 24 0.60 -15.38 4.94
N ASN A 25 1.62 -15.07 4.14
CA ASN A 25 2.82 -15.91 4.04
C ASN A 25 3.63 -15.93 5.34
N ARG A 26 3.77 -14.80 6.05
CA ARG A 26 4.43 -14.78 7.37
C ARG A 26 3.69 -15.68 8.37
N ARG A 27 2.35 -15.67 8.34
CA ARG A 27 1.54 -16.56 9.20
C ARG A 27 1.72 -18.04 8.87
N VAL A 28 1.74 -18.39 7.59
CA VAL A 28 1.78 -19.79 7.15
C VAL A 28 3.19 -20.37 7.22
N PHE A 29 4.22 -19.58 6.86
CA PHE A 29 5.59 -20.07 6.67
C PHE A 29 6.60 -19.48 7.65
N GLY A 30 6.28 -18.38 8.33
CA GLY A 30 7.23 -17.65 9.19
C GLY A 30 7.14 -18.00 10.68
N GLY A 31 6.12 -18.75 11.11
CA GLY A 31 5.91 -19.06 12.54
C GLY A 31 5.63 -17.82 13.42
N GLU A 32 5.47 -16.64 12.82
CA GLU A 32 5.23 -15.39 13.54
C GLU A 32 3.77 -15.26 13.97
N GLN A 33 3.58 -14.64 15.14
CA GLN A 33 2.26 -14.31 15.69
C GLN A 33 1.48 -13.41 14.72
N HIS A 34 0.17 -13.64 14.59
CA HIS A 34 -0.71 -12.85 13.73
C HIS A 34 -0.53 -11.34 13.96
N GLN A 35 -0.21 -10.58 12.91
CA GLN A 35 -0.27 -9.13 13.01
C GLN A 35 -1.75 -8.72 13.09
N ALA A 36 -2.05 -7.82 14.02
CA ALA A 36 -3.36 -7.18 14.08
C ALA A 36 -3.63 -6.47 12.75
N ALA A 37 -4.86 -6.55 12.25
CA ALA A 37 -5.24 -5.92 10.98
C ALA A 37 -4.87 -4.41 10.92
N ALA A 38 -4.94 -3.73 12.06
CA ALA A 38 -4.52 -2.33 12.18
C ALA A 38 -3.03 -2.11 11.86
N LEU A 39 -2.14 -3.05 12.20
CA LEU A 39 -0.72 -2.98 11.87
C LEU A 39 -0.48 -3.14 10.37
N VAL A 40 -1.18 -4.08 9.75
CA VAL A 40 -1.10 -4.30 8.29
C VAL A 40 -1.58 -3.07 7.52
N SER A 41 -2.69 -2.46 7.95
CA SER A 41 -3.16 -1.18 7.40
C SER A 41 -2.14 -0.06 7.57
N GLY A 42 -1.49 0.04 8.74
CA GLY A 42 -0.42 1.01 8.98
C GLY A 42 0.78 0.84 8.03
N ILE A 43 1.18 -0.41 7.76
CA ILE A 43 2.25 -0.75 6.80
C ILE A 43 1.83 -0.37 5.38
N ILE A 44 0.61 -0.68 4.97
CA ILE A 44 0.07 -0.31 3.65
C ILE A 44 0.12 1.21 3.45
N ILE A 45 -0.35 1.98 4.44
CA ILE A 45 -0.34 3.44 4.37
C ILE A 45 1.10 3.96 4.29
N LYS A 46 2.01 3.45 5.12
CA LYS A 46 3.43 3.83 5.11
C LYS A 46 4.07 3.58 3.74
N GLU A 47 3.79 2.45 3.12
CA GLU A 47 4.41 2.09 1.85
C GLU A 47 3.85 2.90 0.69
N GLY A 48 2.54 3.17 0.65
CA GLY A 48 2.00 4.04 -0.39
C GLY A 48 2.51 5.47 -0.27
N ARG A 49 2.80 5.99 0.95
CA ARG A 49 3.52 7.27 1.10
C ARG A 49 4.91 7.21 0.49
N ALA A 50 5.66 6.14 0.76
CA ALA A 50 7.00 5.96 0.21
C ALA A 50 6.96 5.88 -1.33
N TRP A 51 5.93 5.26 -1.91
CA TRP A 51 5.75 5.20 -3.36
C TRP A 51 5.45 6.58 -3.94
N VAL A 52 4.58 7.37 -3.31
CA VAL A 52 4.32 8.76 -3.73
C VAL A 52 5.61 9.60 -3.67
N GLN A 53 6.42 9.45 -2.62
CA GLN A 53 7.73 10.12 -2.52
C GLN A 53 8.72 9.66 -3.60
N ALA A 54 8.62 8.41 -4.04
CA ALA A 54 9.40 7.85 -5.15
C ALA A 54 8.82 8.19 -6.54
N ASP A 55 8.02 9.25 -6.63
CA ASP A 55 7.42 9.77 -7.86
C ASP A 55 6.36 8.85 -8.50
N ALA A 56 5.69 8.01 -7.70
CA ALA A 56 4.47 7.31 -8.10
C ALA A 56 3.28 8.29 -8.20
N LYS A 57 3.35 9.24 -9.15
CA LYS A 57 2.39 10.35 -9.34
C LYS A 57 0.93 9.92 -9.44
N PHE A 58 0.72 8.69 -9.91
CA PHE A 58 -0.60 8.07 -10.03
C PHE A 58 -1.28 7.86 -8.67
N MET A 59 -0.55 7.59 -7.59
CA MET A 59 -1.19 7.32 -6.30
C MET A 59 -1.74 8.58 -5.63
N ALA A 60 -1.17 9.76 -5.90
CA ALA A 60 -1.61 11.03 -5.29
C ALA A 60 -3.07 11.38 -5.64
N ALA A 61 -3.53 11.02 -6.84
CA ALA A 61 -4.88 11.31 -7.32
C ALA A 61 -5.98 10.48 -6.61
N LEU A 62 -5.63 9.38 -5.94
CA LEU A 62 -6.53 8.62 -5.05
C LEU A 62 -6.51 9.13 -3.59
N GLY A 63 -5.90 10.28 -3.33
CA GLY A 63 -5.85 10.87 -1.99
C GLY A 63 -4.83 10.22 -1.06
N TRP A 64 -3.88 9.46 -1.61
CA TRP A 64 -2.73 9.00 -0.83
C TRP A 64 -1.96 10.22 -0.33
N PRO A 65 -1.70 10.35 0.98
CA PRO A 65 -1.02 11.51 1.50
C PRO A 65 0.40 11.53 0.93
N ALA A 66 0.73 12.53 0.12
CA ALA A 66 2.12 12.92 -0.02
C ALA A 66 2.61 13.22 1.40
N ALA A 67 3.74 12.62 1.80
CA ALA A 67 4.23 12.75 3.16
C ALA A 67 4.10 14.21 3.62
N VAL A 68 3.34 14.44 4.70
CA VAL A 68 3.37 15.74 5.38
C VAL A 68 4.82 15.92 5.78
N LEU A 69 5.51 16.82 5.07
CA LEU A 69 6.82 17.29 5.46
C LEU A 69 6.62 17.97 6.81
N ASN A 70 6.98 17.27 7.89
CA ASN A 70 7.31 17.92 9.15
C ASN A 70 8.70 18.53 9.03
#